data_AF-A0A969W994-F1
#
_entry.id   AF-A0A969W994-F1
#
_cell.length_a   1.000
_cell.length_b   1.000
_cell.length_c   1.000
_cell.angle_alpha   90.00
_cell.angle_beta   90.00
_cell.angle_gamma   90.00
#
_symmetry.space_group_name_H-M   'P 1'
#
loop_
_entity.id
_entity.type
_entity.pdbx_description
1 polymer ?
#
loop_
_entity_poly.entity_id
_entity_poly.type
_entity_poly.pdbx_seq_one_letter_code
_entity_poly.pdbx_strand_id
1 'polypeptide(L)'
;MKPLTLPLQLPLWELAQFSSSREHMRQLLGAPHYTETDSTRTFGGEEEAWGLSLPSGQRVLITFQVPYGTAVICADPPSVKPVLAALGLSTSALGVTVLSQPVPLS
;
A
#
# COMPACT_ATOMS: atom_id res chain seq x y z
N MET A 1 -11.77 8.16 0.44
CA MET A 1 -10.44 8.12 1.08
C MET A 1 -9.83 9.51 0.96
N LYS A 2 -8.98 9.94 1.90
CA LYS A 2 -8.31 11.26 1.83
C LYS A 2 -6.80 11.08 1.70
N PRO A 3 -6.10 11.85 0.85
CA PRO A 3 -4.66 11.74 0.72
C PRO A 3 -3.95 12.21 2.00
N LEU A 4 -2.83 11.55 2.32
CA LEU A 4 -1.89 11.92 3.37
C LEU A 4 -0.55 12.31 2.73
N THR A 5 0.13 13.25 3.37
CA THR A 5 1.50 13.63 3.01
C THR A 5 2.48 12.53 3.41
N LEU A 6 3.40 12.18 2.51
CA LEU A 6 4.50 11.26 2.78
C LEU A 6 5.76 12.05 3.21
N PRO A 7 6.66 11.47 4.03
CA PRO A 7 6.61 10.12 4.60
C PRO A 7 5.64 10.03 5.81
N LEU A 8 5.02 8.86 6.00
CA LEU A 8 4.20 8.59 7.18
C LEU A 8 5.10 8.20 8.36
N GLN A 9 5.06 8.96 9.45
CA GLN A 9 5.85 8.71 10.67
C GLN A 9 5.04 7.97 11.73
N LEU A 10 4.67 6.71 11.48
CA LEU A 10 3.81 5.91 12.36
C LEU A 10 4.20 4.43 12.32
N PRO A 11 3.88 3.63 13.36
CA PRO A 11 4.09 2.19 13.34
C PRO A 11 3.11 1.55 12.35
N LEU A 12 3.50 1.51 11.08
CA LEU A 12 2.75 0.80 10.06
C LEU A 12 3.01 -0.71 10.21
N TRP A 13 1.97 -1.50 9.98
CA TRP A 13 2.07 -2.95 9.90
C TRP A 13 1.79 -3.38 8.48
N GLU A 14 2.61 -4.26 7.93
CA GLU A 14 2.32 -4.88 6.64
C GLU A 14 1.17 -5.86 6.83
N LEU A 15 0.05 -5.60 6.16
CA LEU A 15 -1.20 -6.33 6.32
C LEU A 15 -1.48 -7.29 5.18
N ALA A 16 -1.06 -6.92 3.97
CA ALA A 16 -1.40 -7.66 2.77
C ALA A 16 -0.43 -7.37 1.63
N GLN A 17 -0.16 -8.38 0.82
CA GLN A 17 0.44 -8.22 -0.50
C GLN A 17 -0.39 -8.91 -1.57
N PHE A 18 -0.41 -8.35 -2.79
CA PHE A 18 -1.09 -8.94 -3.94
C PHE A 18 -0.44 -8.51 -5.26
N SER A 19 -0.65 -9.29 -6.32
CA SER A 19 -0.19 -8.92 -7.66
C SER A 19 -1.18 -8.00 -8.37
N SER A 20 -0.67 -7.00 -9.08
CA SER A 20 -1.47 -6.04 -9.85
C SER A 20 -0.69 -5.43 -11.01
N SER A 21 -1.34 -4.56 -11.79
CA SER A 21 -0.70 -3.76 -12.82
C SER A 21 -0.66 -2.28 -12.42
N ARG A 22 0.33 -1.54 -12.94
CA ARG A 22 0.45 -0.09 -12.73
C ARG A 22 -0.83 0.66 -13.13
N GLU A 23 -1.44 0.26 -14.25
CA GLU A 23 -2.68 0.83 -14.73
C GLU A 23 -3.83 0.58 -13.74
N HIS A 24 -3.98 -0.66 -13.26
CA HIS A 24 -5.02 -1.00 -12.30
C HIS A 24 -4.87 -0.23 -10.99
N MET A 25 -3.64 -0.13 -10.47
CA MET A 25 -3.34 0.63 -9.25
C MET A 25 -3.72 2.11 -9.40
N ARG A 26 -3.41 2.73 -10.54
CA ARG A 26 -3.76 4.13 -10.82
C ARG A 26 -5.24 4.34 -11.08
N GLN A 27 -5.94 3.38 -11.68
CA GLN A 27 -7.41 3.39 -11.79
C GLN A 27 -8.07 3.31 -10.42
N LEU A 28 -7.51 2.52 -9.51
CA LEU A 28 -8.03 2.31 -8.16
C LEU A 28 -7.75 3.49 -7.22
N LEU A 29 -6.53 4.03 -7.24
CA LEU A 29 -6.01 4.97 -6.23
C LEU A 29 -5.76 6.38 -6.77
N GLY A 30 -5.84 6.58 -8.08
CA GLY A 30 -5.40 7.82 -8.74
C GLY A 30 -3.87 7.89 -8.89
N ALA A 31 -3.36 9.10 -9.15
CA ALA A 31 -1.93 9.34 -9.25
C ALA A 31 -1.19 9.05 -7.93
N PRO A 32 0.03 8.49 -7.96
CA PRO A 32 0.82 8.27 -6.75
C PRO A 32 1.16 9.59 -6.05
N HIS A 33 1.26 9.56 -4.72
CA HIS A 33 1.69 10.71 -3.92
C HIS A 33 3.21 10.86 -3.92
N TYR A 34 3.92 9.75 -4.14
CA TYR A 34 5.36 9.69 -4.27
C TYR A 34 5.76 8.60 -5.24
N THR A 35 6.82 8.84 -6.00
CA THR A 35 7.46 7.84 -6.85
C THR A 35 8.95 7.84 -6.54
N GLU A 36 9.47 6.71 -6.10
CA GLU A 36 10.90 6.47 -5.99
C GLU A 36 11.42 5.83 -7.27
N THR A 37 12.46 6.40 -7.85
CA THR A 37 13.09 5.89 -9.07
C THR A 37 14.52 5.40 -8.83
N ASP A 38 15.11 5.73 -7.68
CA ASP A 38 16.41 5.21 -7.28
C ASP A 38 16.27 3.76 -6.81
N SER A 39 16.74 2.83 -7.65
CA SER A 39 16.68 1.39 -7.38
C SER A 39 17.50 0.94 -6.17
N THR A 40 18.42 1.78 -5.66
CA THR A 40 19.17 1.49 -4.43
C THR A 40 18.37 1.75 -3.17
N ARG A 41 17.24 2.46 -3.30
CA ARG A 41 16.33 2.84 -2.20
C ARG A 41 15.01 2.06 -2.22
N THR A 42 14.86 1.15 -3.18
CA THR A 42 13.68 0.30 -3.36
C THR A 42 14.11 -1.15 -3.51
N PHE A 43 13.15 -2.03 -3.81
CA PHE A 43 13.42 -3.44 -4.13
C PHE A 43 14.02 -3.63 -5.54
N GLY A 44 14.83 -2.70 -6.05
CA GLY A 44 15.53 -2.85 -7.34
C GLY A 44 14.87 -2.17 -8.54
N GLY A 45 13.94 -1.24 -8.32
CA GLY A 45 13.38 -0.41 -9.41
C GLY A 45 12.32 0.58 -8.97
N GLU A 46 11.51 1.08 -9.90
CA GLU A 46 10.52 2.12 -9.59
C GLU A 46 9.47 1.65 -8.57
N GLU A 47 9.20 2.46 -7.55
CA GLU A 47 8.16 2.21 -6.56
C GLU A 47 7.21 3.41 -6.49
N GLU A 48 5.90 3.15 -6.58
CA GLU A 48 4.86 4.16 -6.42
C GLU A 48 4.19 4.01 -5.05
N ALA A 49 3.92 5.12 -4.37
CA ALA A 49 3.35 5.12 -3.03
C ALA A 49 2.13 6.03 -2.88
N TRP A 50 1.15 5.55 -2.13
CA TRP A 50 -0.06 6.27 -1.73
C TRP A 50 -0.23 6.22 -0.21
N GLY A 51 -0.25 7.39 0.43
CA GLY A 51 -0.66 7.52 1.82
C GLY A 51 -2.12 7.95 1.91
N LEU A 52 -2.97 7.18 2.60
CA LEU A 52 -4.42 7.41 2.63
C LEU A 52 -4.97 7.35 4.06
N SER A 53 -5.92 8.24 4.37
CA SER A 53 -6.79 8.11 5.53
C SER A 53 -8.13 7.51 5.09
N LEU A 54 -8.52 6.42 5.74
CA LEU A 54 -9.77 5.71 5.50
C LEU A 54 -10.91 6.24 6.38
N PRO A 55 -12.18 6.07 5.95
CA PRO A 55 -13.34 6.41 6.80
C PRO A 55 -13.36 5.65 8.14
N SER A 56 -12.71 4.49 8.22
CA SER A 56 -12.53 3.74 9.47
C SER A 56 -11.61 4.42 10.48
N GLY A 57 -10.96 5.52 10.10
CA GLY A 57 -9.92 6.19 10.89
C GLY A 57 -8.52 5.61 10.69
N GLN A 58 -8.39 4.47 10.00
CA GLN A 58 -7.08 3.89 9.69
C GLN A 58 -6.29 4.78 8.73
N ARG A 59 -4.98 4.78 8.95
CA ARG A 59 -3.98 5.37 8.05
C ARG A 59 -3.31 4.23 7.31
N VAL A 60 -3.25 4.33 6.00
CA VAL A 60 -2.79 3.27 5.10
C VAL A 60 -1.68 3.80 4.23
N LEU A 61 -0.62 3.02 4.08
CA LEU A 61 0.38 3.16 3.05
C LEU A 61 0.18 2.02 2.05
N ILE A 62 0.06 2.35 0.78
CA ILE A 62 0.10 1.36 -0.29
C ILE A 62 1.35 1.65 -1.10
N THR A 63 2.22 0.67 -1.26
CA THR A 63 3.36 0.75 -2.19
C THR A 63 3.14 -0.23 -3.33
N PHE A 64 3.59 0.15 -4.53
CA PHE A 64 3.54 -0.69 -5.72
C PHE A 64 4.92 -0.73 -6.37
N GLN A 65 5.52 -1.92 -6.36
CA GLN A 65 6.81 -2.17 -6.97
C GLN A 65 6.61 -2.41 -8.46
N VAL A 66 6.83 -1.37 -9.28
CA VAL A 66 6.48 -1.36 -10.71
C VAL A 66 7.11 -2.52 -11.50
N PRO A 67 8.40 -2.88 -11.31
CA PRO A 67 9.01 -3.98 -12.06
C PRO A 67 8.41 -5.36 -11.76
N TYR A 68 7.88 -5.56 -10.55
CA TYR A 68 7.44 -6.87 -10.08
C TYR A 68 5.92 -7.03 -10.11
N GLY A 69 5.18 -5.94 -10.30
CA GLY A 69 3.72 -5.97 -10.26
C GLY A 69 3.19 -6.32 -8.88
N THR A 70 3.92 -6.00 -7.81
CA THR A 70 3.54 -6.33 -6.43
C THR A 70 3.08 -5.09 -5.70
N ALA A 71 1.86 -5.14 -5.17
CA ALA A 71 1.32 -4.14 -4.27
C ALA A 71 1.40 -4.62 -2.82
N VAL A 72 1.86 -3.76 -1.91
CA VAL A 72 1.93 -4.00 -0.47
C VAL A 72 1.04 -2.99 0.23
N ILE A 73 0.24 -3.47 1.17
CA ILE A 73 -0.65 -2.67 2.00
C ILE A 73 -0.12 -2.70 3.43
N CYS A 74 0.20 -1.51 3.95
CA CYS A 74 0.51 -1.31 5.35
C CYS A 74 -0.52 -0.40 6.01
N ALA A 75 -0.86 -0.62 7.27
CA ALA A 75 -1.78 0.27 7.98
C ALA A 75 -1.52 0.39 9.49
N ASP A 76 -2.09 1.45 10.05
CA ASP A 76 -2.20 1.71 11.48
C ASP A 76 -3.61 2.22 11.84
N PRO A 77 -4.34 1.57 12.77
CA PRO A 77 -4.01 0.29 13.43
C PRO A 77 -3.99 -0.92 12.47
N PRO A 78 -3.38 -2.06 12.87
CA PRO A 78 -3.21 -3.24 12.01
C PRO A 78 -4.51 -4.05 11.84
N SER A 79 -5.38 -3.61 10.92
CA SER A 79 -6.61 -4.33 10.59
C SER A 79 -6.86 -4.35 9.09
N VAL A 80 -6.82 -5.54 8.48
CA VAL A 80 -6.90 -5.69 7.02
C VAL A 80 -8.33 -5.51 6.48
N LYS A 81 -9.35 -5.89 7.27
CA LYS A 81 -10.75 -5.92 6.79
C LYS A 81 -11.28 -4.54 6.36
N PRO A 82 -11.13 -3.46 7.15
CA PRO A 82 -11.65 -2.17 6.73
C PRO A 82 -10.84 -1.57 5.57
N VAL A 83 -9.56 -1.94 5.45
CA VAL A 83 -8.71 -1.53 4.31
C VAL A 83 -9.20 -2.17 3.02
N LEU A 84 -9.37 -3.50 3.00
CA LEU A 84 -9.89 -4.19 1.83
C LEU A 84 -11.29 -3.69 1.44
N ALA A 85 -12.17 -3.48 2.43
CA ALA A 85 -13.50 -2.93 2.19
C ALA A 85 -13.46 -1.51 1.58
N ALA A 86 -12.56 -0.64 2.06
CA ALA A 86 -12.41 0.71 1.52
C ALA A 86 -11.82 0.73 0.10
N LEU A 87 -11.02 -0.28 -0.25
CA LEU A 87 -10.44 -0.46 -1.58
C LEU A 87 -11.34 -1.28 -2.52
N GLY A 88 -12.49 -1.77 -2.07
CA GLY A 88 -13.35 -2.64 -2.88
C GLY A 88 -12.70 -4.00 -3.22
N LEU A 89 -11.73 -4.43 -2.42
CA LEU A 89 -10.99 -5.68 -2.63
C LEU A 89 -11.59 -6.81 -1.76
N SER A 90 -11.50 -8.04 -2.25
CA SER A 90 -11.82 -9.24 -1.47
C SER A 90 -10.59 -10.14 -1.31
N THR A 91 -10.52 -10.86 -0.19
CA THR A 91 -9.43 -11.82 0.07
C THR A 91 -9.43 -12.99 -0.91
N SER A 92 -10.56 -13.28 -1.57
CA SER A 92 -10.70 -14.37 -2.54
C SER A 92 -10.28 -13.99 -3.96
N ALA A 93 -10.23 -12.69 -4.31
CA ALA A 93 -10.04 -12.24 -5.68
C ALA A 93 -8.58 -11.94 -6.09
N LEU A 94 -7.66 -11.79 -5.14
CA LEU A 94 -6.33 -11.21 -5.42
C LEU A 94 -5.12 -11.98 -4.89
N GLY A 95 -5.30 -13.20 -4.37
CA GLY A 95 -4.18 -13.94 -3.75
C GLY A 95 -3.57 -13.18 -2.57
N VAL A 96 -4.41 -12.40 -1.85
CA VAL A 96 -3.98 -11.57 -0.73
C VAL A 96 -3.35 -12.43 0.34
N THR A 97 -2.04 -12.28 0.52
CA THR A 97 -1.33 -12.92 1.64
C THR A 97 -1.41 -11.98 2.84
N VAL A 98 -2.14 -12.36 3.88
CA VAL A 98 -2.23 -11.56 5.10
C VAL A 98 -0.93 -11.71 5.89
N LEU A 99 -0.27 -10.58 6.12
CA LEU A 99 0.93 -10.48 6.93
C LEU A 99 0.54 -9.74 8.22
N SER A 100 1.17 -10.08 9.34
CA SER A 100 0.94 -9.43 10.64
C SER A 100 2.28 -9.08 11.26
N GLN A 101 3.09 -8.32 10.51
CA GLN A 101 4.45 -7.95 10.92
C GLN A 101 4.61 -6.42 10.94
N PRO A 102 5.34 -5.86 11.93
CA PRO A 102 5.62 -4.43 11.99
C PRO A 102 6.57 -4.04 10.85
N VAL A 103 6.32 -2.92 10.19
CA VAL A 103 7.25 -2.34 9.21
C VAL A 103 8.42 -1.71 9.98
N PRO A 104 9.67 -2.13 9.74
CA PRO A 104 10.83 -1.51 10.38
C PRO A 104 10.93 -0.04 9.95
N LEU A 105 10.99 0.87 10.92
CA LEU A 105 11.29 2.28 10.68
C LEU A 105 12.80 2.38 10.37
N SER A 106 13.15 2.67 9.12
CA SER A 106 14.52 2.97 8.69
C SER A 106 14.89 4.43 8.93
#